data_AF-A0A8H6UU35-F1
#
_entry.id   AF-A0A8H6UU35-F1
#
_cell.length_a   1.000
_cell.length_b   1.000
_cell.length_c   1.000
_cell.angle_alpha   90.00
_cell.angle_beta   90.00
_cell.angle_gamma   90.00
#
_symmetry.space_group_name_H-M   'P 1'
#
loop_
_entity.id
_entity.type
_entity.pdbx_description
1 polymer ?
#
loop_
_entity_poly.entity_id
_entity_poly.type
_entity_poly.pdbx_seq_one_letter_code
_entity_poly.pdbx_strand_id
1 'polypeptide(L)'
;MDPVPDPSGNDSSRPNIRLNYLDTILLTGPDGVPTTSLDPDATGFIQLDGFPPLPRATYEGDGFGSPGVRNARVAMDCEGLVLDADGSFWISDEYGPYIYKFSEQGKMIHALQPPPAFLPLRNGTVSFSGAEPPMFQRDRVPIPLNPTAGRANNQGFEGLTASPDGKTIYAMMQSAMNQEGGPKKKFRRQARLLVYDISGQNPALSHEYVVTLPLYDTGDKLEATSQSEIHQLSNGHFLVLARDSGFGRGEEETESKYRHVDIMSIDRATDIAGGEHDRVNGSIASDKGILDHNLTNATYCPFLDFNIESELREFGLHNGGQQDDLLLNEKWESLSLVPIDQVDSNGNPEYFLFSFSDNDFKTQDGFQNFGQFRFSDKTGYNIDTQILVFRISYGQVRVVRGHSEL
;
A
#
# COMPACT_ATOMS: atom_id res chain seq x y z
N MET A 1 -26.60 10.25 -21.30
CA MET A 1 -27.58 11.12 -20.62
C MET A 1 -26.83 12.39 -20.29
N ASP A 2 -27.25 13.51 -20.85
CA ASP A 2 -26.62 14.80 -20.56
C ASP A 2 -27.03 15.27 -19.16
N PRO A 3 -26.10 15.82 -18.36
CA PRO A 3 -26.43 16.33 -17.03
C PRO A 3 -27.30 17.59 -17.15
N VAL A 4 -28.35 17.63 -16.33
CA VAL A 4 -29.20 18.82 -16.16
C VAL A 4 -28.45 19.80 -15.24
N PRO A 5 -28.28 21.09 -15.63
CA PRO A 5 -27.61 22.08 -14.79
C PRO A 5 -28.41 22.38 -13.52
N ASP A 6 -27.72 22.52 -12.38
CA ASP A 6 -28.32 23.01 -11.13
C ASP A 6 -28.42 24.55 -11.17
N PRO A 7 -29.62 25.13 -11.02
CA PRO A 7 -29.82 26.58 -11.12
C PRO A 7 -29.36 27.37 -9.87
N SER A 8 -28.71 26.74 -8.87
CA SER A 8 -28.32 27.39 -7.61
C SER A 8 -26.93 28.03 -7.59
N GLY A 9 -26.11 27.88 -8.64
CA GLY A 9 -24.77 28.50 -8.69
C GLY A 9 -23.79 27.94 -7.66
N ASN A 10 -24.09 26.77 -7.09
CA ASN A 10 -23.24 25.99 -6.21
C ASN A 10 -23.03 24.64 -6.92
N ASP A 11 -22.20 24.65 -7.97
CA ASP A 11 -21.94 23.49 -8.85
C ASP A 11 -21.07 22.43 -8.12
N SER A 12 -21.48 21.95 -6.94
CA SER A 12 -20.96 20.67 -6.46
C SER A 12 -21.77 19.56 -7.13
N SER A 13 -21.10 18.78 -7.98
CA SER A 13 -21.76 17.63 -8.58
C SER A 13 -22.21 16.67 -7.48
N ARG A 14 -23.45 16.16 -7.55
CA ARG A 14 -23.98 15.14 -6.63
C ARG A 14 -23.08 13.88 -6.63
N PRO A 15 -23.20 12.96 -5.65
CA PRO A 15 -22.61 11.62 -5.71
C PRO A 15 -22.75 10.94 -7.08
N ASN A 16 -21.62 10.72 -7.77
CA ASN A 16 -21.57 10.26 -9.17
C ASN A 16 -21.03 8.83 -9.34
N ILE A 17 -20.57 8.23 -8.25
CA ILE A 17 -20.17 6.82 -8.13
C ILE A 17 -21.11 6.21 -7.10
N ARG A 18 -21.48 4.95 -7.30
CA ARG A 18 -22.25 4.18 -6.32
C ARG A 18 -21.54 2.87 -6.14
N LEU A 19 -21.09 2.60 -4.92
CA LEU A 19 -20.55 1.31 -4.57
C LEU A 19 -21.69 0.38 -4.15
N ASN A 20 -21.67 -0.85 -4.65
CA ASN A 20 -22.56 -1.89 -4.15
C ASN A 20 -21.68 -2.92 -3.45
N TYR A 21 -21.87 -3.07 -2.15
CA TYR A 21 -21.29 -4.19 -1.42
C TYR A 21 -21.90 -5.49 -1.94
N LEU A 22 -21.06 -6.39 -2.44
CA LEU A 22 -21.50 -7.66 -3.02
C LEU A 22 -21.32 -8.81 -2.03
N ASP A 23 -20.11 -8.95 -1.48
CA ASP A 23 -19.74 -10.05 -0.60
C ASP A 23 -18.47 -9.72 0.19
N THR A 24 -18.11 -10.57 1.15
CA THR A 24 -16.81 -10.57 1.85
C THR A 24 -16.21 -11.96 1.86
N ILE A 25 -14.93 -12.04 1.52
CA ILE A 25 -14.15 -13.27 1.57
C ILE A 25 -13.34 -13.27 2.87
N LEU A 26 -13.56 -14.28 3.73
CA LEU A 26 -12.74 -14.46 4.93
C LEU A 26 -11.41 -15.12 4.56
N LEU A 27 -10.31 -14.45 4.88
CA LEU A 27 -8.98 -15.00 4.65
C LEU A 27 -8.61 -16.02 5.74
N THR A 28 -8.10 -17.18 5.30
CA THR A 28 -7.63 -18.27 6.14
C THR A 28 -6.22 -18.69 5.73
N GLY A 29 -5.43 -19.14 6.71
CA GLY A 29 -4.12 -19.73 6.48
C GLY A 29 -4.21 -21.07 5.75
N PRO A 30 -3.05 -21.66 5.40
CA PRO A 30 -2.98 -22.95 4.70
C PRO A 30 -3.63 -24.11 5.48
N ASP A 31 -3.68 -23.99 6.80
CA ASP A 31 -4.32 -24.91 7.74
C ASP A 31 -5.85 -24.70 7.85
N GLY A 32 -6.41 -23.70 7.18
CA GLY A 32 -7.83 -23.34 7.23
C GLY A 32 -8.24 -22.52 8.46
N VAL A 33 -7.28 -22.08 9.28
CA VAL A 33 -7.55 -21.19 10.41
C VAL A 33 -7.63 -19.75 9.92
N PRO A 34 -8.61 -18.92 10.34
CA PRO A 34 -8.66 -17.51 9.96
C PRO A 34 -7.34 -16.78 10.26
N THR A 35 -6.95 -15.86 9.38
CA THR A 35 -5.83 -14.95 9.63
C THR A 35 -6.24 -13.87 10.65
N THR A 36 -5.31 -12.97 10.98
CA THR A 36 -5.57 -11.83 11.87
C THR A 36 -4.74 -10.62 11.46
N SER A 37 -5.25 -9.41 11.66
CA SER A 37 -4.52 -8.14 11.49
C SER A 37 -3.88 -7.65 12.79
N LEU A 38 -3.54 -8.56 13.70
CA LEU A 38 -2.82 -8.20 14.91
C LEU A 38 -1.32 -8.15 14.61
N ASP A 39 -0.61 -7.21 15.23
CA ASP A 39 0.84 -7.15 15.15
C ASP A 39 1.47 -8.52 15.47
N PRO A 40 2.40 -9.02 14.63
CA PRO A 40 3.07 -10.28 14.90
C PRO A 40 3.86 -10.22 16.20
N ASP A 41 4.03 -11.38 16.80
CA ASP A 41 4.91 -11.56 17.94
C ASP A 41 6.33 -11.07 17.62
N ALA A 42 6.98 -10.41 18.58
CA ALA A 42 8.38 -10.01 18.45
C ALA A 42 9.32 -11.19 18.14
N THR A 43 8.95 -12.41 18.53
CA THR A 43 9.74 -13.62 18.29
C THR A 43 8.89 -14.82 17.86
N GLY A 44 9.48 -15.62 16.97
CA GLY A 44 8.85 -16.81 16.43
C GLY A 44 7.93 -16.53 15.24
N PHE A 45 7.40 -17.61 14.69
CA PHE A 45 6.60 -17.63 13.47
C PHE A 45 5.71 -18.89 13.49
N ILE A 46 4.79 -18.98 12.55
CA ILE A 46 4.07 -20.22 12.23
C ILE A 46 4.83 -20.94 11.12
N GLN A 47 5.12 -22.22 11.34
CA GLN A 47 5.70 -23.10 10.31
C GLN A 47 4.62 -24.06 9.84
N LEU A 48 4.32 -24.01 8.54
CA LEU A 48 3.40 -24.93 7.87
C LEU A 48 4.13 -25.61 6.71
N ASP A 49 3.74 -26.84 6.39
CA ASP A 49 4.37 -27.62 5.32
C ASP A 49 4.18 -26.95 3.97
N GLY A 50 5.27 -26.73 3.24
CA GLY A 50 5.25 -26.09 1.91
C GLY A 50 5.17 -24.55 1.94
N PHE A 51 5.26 -23.93 3.13
CA PHE A 51 5.24 -22.48 3.29
C PHE A 51 6.53 -21.96 3.97
N PRO A 52 6.95 -20.72 3.65
CA PRO A 52 7.97 -20.03 4.43
C PRO A 52 7.48 -19.77 5.87
N PRO A 53 8.37 -19.37 6.80
CA PRO A 53 7.98 -18.87 8.11
C PRO A 53 6.93 -17.75 8.00
N LEU A 54 5.71 -17.98 8.50
CA LEU A 54 4.63 -16.99 8.42
C LEU A 54 4.59 -16.12 9.69
N PRO A 55 4.31 -14.80 9.59
CA PRO A 55 4.10 -13.96 10.76
C PRO A 55 3.03 -14.56 11.67
N ARG A 56 3.32 -14.58 12.98
CA ARG A 56 2.43 -15.18 13.98
C ARG A 56 2.03 -14.10 14.98
N ALA A 57 0.74 -13.88 15.16
CA ALA A 57 0.22 -13.16 16.31
C ALA A 57 -0.38 -14.15 17.33
N THR A 58 -0.03 -13.97 18.59
CA THR A 58 -0.58 -14.72 19.72
C THR A 58 -1.40 -13.83 20.62
N TYR A 59 -2.51 -14.35 21.12
CA TYR A 59 -3.44 -13.62 21.96
C TYR A 59 -4.16 -14.58 22.91
N GLU A 60 -4.75 -14.03 23.97
CA GLU A 60 -5.51 -14.82 24.96
C GLU A 60 -6.98 -14.89 24.55
N GLY A 61 -7.60 -16.05 24.82
CA GLY A 61 -9.02 -16.27 24.57
C GLY A 61 -9.42 -16.01 23.13
N ASP A 62 -10.40 -15.15 22.92
CA ASP A 62 -10.93 -14.78 21.60
C ASP A 62 -10.14 -13.66 20.90
N GLY A 63 -9.17 -13.04 21.58
CA GLY A 63 -8.42 -11.89 21.06
C GLY A 63 -9.08 -10.53 21.31
N PHE A 64 -10.26 -10.50 21.93
CA PHE A 64 -11.05 -9.30 22.23
C PHE A 64 -11.12 -8.99 23.73
N GLY A 65 -10.09 -9.41 24.48
CA GLY A 65 -9.96 -9.15 25.92
C GLY A 65 -10.61 -10.22 26.82
N SER A 66 -11.22 -11.26 26.25
CA SER A 66 -11.72 -12.39 27.02
C SER A 66 -10.56 -13.28 27.50
N PRO A 67 -10.52 -13.67 28.80
CA PRO A 67 -9.52 -14.62 29.27
C PRO A 67 -9.77 -16.01 28.65
N GLY A 68 -8.72 -16.79 28.42
CA GLY A 68 -8.88 -18.13 27.89
C GLY A 68 -7.58 -18.78 27.46
N VAL A 69 -7.70 -19.87 26.68
CA VAL A 69 -6.54 -20.54 26.09
C VAL A 69 -5.81 -19.58 25.16
N ARG A 70 -4.48 -19.59 25.23
CA ARG A 70 -3.64 -18.82 24.31
C ARG A 70 -3.76 -19.40 22.90
N ASN A 71 -4.10 -18.55 21.94
CA ASN A 71 -4.22 -18.89 20.53
C ASN A 71 -3.08 -18.26 19.72
N ALA A 72 -2.88 -18.77 18.51
CA ALA A 72 -1.93 -18.27 17.53
C ALA A 72 -2.58 -18.29 16.15
N ARG A 73 -2.43 -17.20 15.38
CA ARG A 73 -2.90 -17.11 13.99
C ARG A 73 -1.82 -16.52 13.10
N VAL A 74 -1.92 -16.81 11.81
CA VAL A 74 -1.12 -16.11 10.79
C VAL A 74 -1.55 -14.65 10.81
N ALA A 75 -0.58 -13.78 11.09
CA ALA A 75 -0.76 -12.34 11.11
C ALA A 75 -0.48 -11.76 9.73
N MET A 76 -1.33 -10.86 9.28
CA MET A 76 -1.20 -10.20 7.98
C MET A 76 -1.66 -8.76 8.08
N ASP A 77 -0.92 -7.89 7.44
CA ASP A 77 -1.29 -6.51 7.17
C ASP A 77 -1.44 -6.39 5.66
N CYS A 78 -2.68 -6.47 5.19
CA CYS A 78 -2.96 -6.69 3.76
C CYS A 78 -2.97 -5.35 3.03
N GLU A 79 -2.20 -5.25 1.96
CA GLU A 79 -2.06 -4.04 1.17
C GLU A 79 -2.63 -4.27 -0.25
N GLY A 80 -1.78 -4.22 -1.29
CA GLY A 80 -2.19 -4.38 -2.69
C GLY A 80 -2.86 -5.72 -3.02
N LEU A 81 -3.75 -5.69 -4.01
CA LEU A 81 -4.59 -6.80 -4.48
C LEU A 81 -4.46 -7.00 -5.99
N VAL A 82 -4.22 -8.25 -6.40
CA VAL A 82 -4.25 -8.66 -7.81
C VAL A 82 -5.20 -9.83 -7.97
N LEU A 83 -6.17 -9.72 -8.88
CA LEU A 83 -7.11 -10.79 -9.21
C LEU A 83 -6.57 -11.66 -10.35
N ASP A 84 -6.67 -12.99 -10.20
CA ASP A 84 -6.30 -13.96 -11.23
C ASP A 84 -7.53 -14.40 -12.04
N ALA A 85 -7.32 -14.91 -13.25
CA ALA A 85 -8.40 -15.28 -14.17
C ALA A 85 -9.22 -16.49 -13.71
N ASP A 86 -8.66 -17.33 -12.84
CA ASP A 86 -9.31 -18.51 -12.27
C ASP A 86 -10.11 -18.21 -10.98
N GLY A 87 -10.22 -16.93 -10.59
CA GLY A 87 -10.91 -16.48 -9.37
C GLY A 87 -10.04 -16.52 -8.11
N SER A 88 -8.82 -17.06 -8.18
CA SER A 88 -7.82 -16.85 -7.13
C SER A 88 -7.30 -15.40 -7.14
N PHE A 89 -6.61 -15.00 -6.10
CA PHE A 89 -6.07 -13.64 -5.99
C PHE A 89 -4.78 -13.60 -5.16
N TRP A 90 -4.00 -12.57 -5.38
CA TRP A 90 -2.75 -12.30 -4.69
C TRP A 90 -2.88 -11.06 -3.83
N ILE A 91 -2.30 -11.11 -2.63
CA ILE A 91 -2.26 -9.99 -1.68
C ILE A 91 -0.82 -9.78 -1.25
N SER A 92 -0.35 -8.53 -1.26
CA SER A 92 0.91 -8.17 -0.62
C SER A 92 0.70 -7.89 0.86
N ASP A 93 1.75 -8.13 1.65
CA ASP A 93 1.70 -8.03 3.10
C ASP A 93 2.79 -7.11 3.63
N GLU A 94 2.42 -6.35 4.64
CA GLU A 94 3.34 -5.41 5.27
C GLU A 94 4.26 -6.09 6.29
N TYR A 95 3.77 -7.08 7.04
CA TYR A 95 4.55 -7.73 8.10
C TYR A 95 5.65 -8.63 7.52
N GLY A 96 5.28 -9.51 6.58
CA GLY A 96 6.09 -10.56 5.97
C GLY A 96 7.44 -10.09 5.42
N PRO A 97 7.58 -8.93 4.77
CA PRO A 97 6.73 -8.39 3.71
C PRO A 97 6.62 -9.40 2.55
N TYR A 98 5.51 -10.14 2.47
CA TYR A 98 5.35 -11.29 1.56
C TYR A 98 4.30 -11.02 0.48
N ILE A 99 4.18 -11.92 -0.49
CA ILE A 99 3.03 -11.97 -1.40
C ILE A 99 2.34 -13.31 -1.21
N TYR A 100 1.05 -13.30 -0.90
CA TYR A 100 0.26 -14.51 -0.65
C TYR A 100 -0.74 -14.76 -1.76
N LYS A 101 -0.84 -16.00 -2.24
CA LYS A 101 -1.92 -16.43 -3.13
C LYS A 101 -3.04 -17.04 -2.31
N PHE A 102 -4.27 -16.62 -2.57
CA PHE A 102 -5.49 -17.17 -2.00
C PHE A 102 -6.36 -17.80 -3.07
N SER A 103 -7.02 -18.92 -2.75
CA SER A 103 -8.11 -19.45 -3.57
C SER A 103 -9.27 -18.45 -3.62
N GLU A 104 -10.20 -18.62 -4.56
CA GLU A 104 -11.48 -17.87 -4.62
C GLU A 104 -12.23 -17.86 -3.27
N GLN A 105 -12.13 -18.93 -2.47
CA GLN A 105 -12.77 -19.03 -1.15
C GLN A 105 -11.93 -18.43 0.01
N GLY A 106 -10.84 -17.72 -0.27
CA GLY A 106 -10.02 -17.06 0.75
C GLY A 106 -9.06 -17.97 1.51
N LYS A 107 -8.76 -19.18 1.04
CA LYS A 107 -7.73 -20.03 1.64
C LYS A 107 -6.35 -19.72 1.05
N MET A 108 -5.36 -19.46 1.89
CA MET A 108 -3.97 -19.28 1.45
C MET A 108 -3.45 -20.59 0.84
N ILE A 109 -3.00 -20.52 -0.41
CA ILE A 109 -2.49 -21.67 -1.19
C ILE A 109 -1.04 -21.49 -1.62
N HIS A 110 -0.49 -20.28 -1.51
CA HIS A 110 0.93 -20.00 -1.80
C HIS A 110 1.44 -18.80 -1.02
N ALA A 111 2.75 -18.72 -0.79
CA ALA A 111 3.41 -17.57 -0.20
C ALA A 111 4.80 -17.37 -0.82
N LEU A 112 5.05 -16.17 -1.34
CA LEU A 112 6.32 -15.74 -1.89
C LEU A 112 7.07 -14.93 -0.84
N GLN A 113 8.12 -15.54 -0.31
CA GLN A 113 9.07 -14.85 0.55
C GLN A 113 10.06 -14.07 -0.34
N PRO A 114 10.31 -12.79 -0.05
CA PRO A 114 11.34 -12.02 -0.74
C PRO A 114 12.76 -12.50 -0.37
N PRO A 115 13.79 -11.96 -1.03
CA PRO A 115 15.18 -12.23 -0.65
C PRO A 115 15.46 -11.94 0.82
N PRO A 116 16.45 -12.63 1.43
CA PRO A 116 16.81 -12.44 2.85
C PRO A 116 17.08 -11.00 3.28
N ALA A 117 17.53 -10.13 2.37
CA ALA A 117 17.72 -8.70 2.62
C ALA A 117 16.46 -7.96 3.08
N PHE A 118 15.27 -8.48 2.77
CA PHE A 118 13.97 -7.88 3.09
C PHE A 118 13.44 -8.29 4.45
N LEU A 119 13.89 -9.43 4.98
CA LEU A 119 13.33 -9.98 6.22
C LEU A 119 13.75 -9.13 7.43
N PRO A 120 12.79 -8.63 8.23
CA PRO A 120 13.11 -7.79 9.38
C PRO A 120 13.83 -8.59 10.46
N LEU A 121 15.01 -8.11 10.87
CA LEU A 121 15.83 -8.78 11.89
C LEU A 121 15.89 -8.00 13.19
N ARG A 122 15.66 -8.68 14.31
CA ARG A 122 15.97 -8.22 15.67
C ARG A 122 16.87 -9.24 16.35
N ASN A 123 17.98 -8.77 16.92
CA ASN A 123 18.99 -9.61 17.57
C ASN A 123 19.47 -10.78 16.69
N GLY A 124 19.59 -10.55 15.37
CA GLY A 124 20.02 -11.56 14.40
C GLY A 124 18.99 -12.63 14.04
N THR A 125 17.74 -12.48 14.51
CA THR A 125 16.63 -13.41 14.20
C THR A 125 15.49 -12.68 13.52
N VAL A 126 14.75 -13.38 12.65
CA VAL A 126 13.56 -12.83 11.99
C VAL A 126 12.51 -12.44 13.03
N SER A 127 11.96 -11.25 12.88
CA SER A 127 10.97 -10.65 13.76
C SER A 127 10.00 -9.80 12.96
N PHE A 128 8.83 -10.35 12.66
CA PHE A 128 7.84 -9.70 11.79
C PHE A 128 7.05 -8.57 12.47
N SER A 129 7.16 -8.39 13.79
CA SER A 129 6.49 -7.32 14.53
C SER A 129 6.79 -5.94 13.91
N GLY A 130 5.72 -5.21 13.61
CA GLY A 130 5.67 -3.78 13.29
C GLY A 130 5.79 -2.88 14.53
N ALA A 131 5.93 -3.46 15.72
CA ALA A 131 6.02 -2.76 17.00
C ALA A 131 4.73 -2.01 17.39
N GLU A 132 3.58 -2.56 17.02
CA GLU A 132 2.26 -2.05 17.40
C GLU A 132 1.60 -2.98 18.42
N PRO A 133 1.78 -2.75 19.72
CA PRO A 133 1.34 -3.71 20.72
C PRO A 133 -0.18 -3.89 20.69
N PRO A 134 -0.70 -5.13 20.82
CA PRO A 134 -2.13 -5.43 20.77
C PRO A 134 -2.94 -4.56 21.74
N MET A 135 -4.18 -4.27 21.39
CA MET A 135 -5.06 -3.36 22.15
C MET A 135 -5.11 -3.69 23.65
N PHE A 136 -5.19 -4.99 23.99
CA PHE A 136 -5.32 -5.50 25.35
C PHE A 136 -3.99 -5.93 26.00
N GLN A 137 -2.85 -5.72 25.32
CA GLN A 137 -1.51 -6.06 25.80
C GLN A 137 -0.50 -4.96 25.42
N ARG A 138 -0.74 -3.72 25.87
CA ARG A 138 0.01 -2.53 25.44
C ARG A 138 1.50 -2.52 25.80
N ASP A 139 1.90 -3.30 26.81
CA ASP A 139 3.32 -3.41 27.21
C ASP A 139 4.13 -4.36 26.33
N ARG A 140 3.48 -5.02 25.36
CA ARG A 140 4.07 -6.06 24.53
C ARG A 140 4.77 -5.48 23.30
N VAL A 141 5.88 -4.81 23.52
CA VAL A 141 6.71 -4.22 22.45
C VAL A 141 8.01 -5.01 22.23
N PRO A 142 8.54 -5.07 21.00
CA PRO A 142 9.80 -5.75 20.71
C PRO A 142 11.01 -5.01 21.31
N ILE A 143 12.07 -5.76 21.59
CA ILE A 143 13.37 -5.23 22.06
C ILE A 143 14.50 -5.80 21.18
N PRO A 144 15.24 -4.98 20.41
CA PRO A 144 15.05 -3.53 20.22
C PRO A 144 13.73 -3.19 19.51
N LEU A 145 13.26 -1.94 19.69
CA LEU A 145 12.01 -1.47 19.07
C LEU A 145 12.06 -1.57 17.54
N ASN A 146 13.15 -1.06 16.95
CA ASN A 146 13.35 -1.07 15.51
C ASN A 146 14.21 -2.28 15.09
N PRO A 147 13.89 -2.95 13.97
CA PRO A 147 14.76 -3.94 13.36
C PRO A 147 16.11 -3.32 12.97
N THR A 148 17.16 -4.14 12.94
CA THR A 148 18.51 -3.71 12.54
C THR A 148 18.77 -3.88 11.04
N ALA A 149 17.93 -4.66 10.36
CA ALA A 149 18.02 -4.96 8.94
C ALA A 149 16.65 -5.40 8.41
N GLY A 150 16.51 -5.42 7.08
CA GLY A 150 15.25 -5.70 6.40
C GLY A 150 14.26 -4.56 6.49
N ARG A 151 13.01 -4.91 6.22
CA ARG A 151 11.84 -4.03 6.37
C ARG A 151 11.87 -3.24 7.69
N ALA A 152 11.60 -1.94 7.62
CA ALA A 152 11.34 -1.15 8.83
C ALA A 152 9.98 -1.49 9.44
N ASN A 153 9.72 -1.04 10.67
CA ASN A 153 8.40 -1.16 11.28
C ASN A 153 7.36 -0.46 10.41
N ASN A 154 6.26 -1.14 10.12
CA ASN A 154 5.19 -0.73 9.23
C ASN A 154 5.68 -0.02 7.97
N GLN A 155 6.52 -0.73 7.19
CA GLN A 155 7.03 -0.27 5.89
C GLN A 155 7.31 -1.46 4.95
N GLY A 156 6.31 -2.31 4.71
CA GLY A 156 6.43 -3.57 3.96
C GLY A 156 6.12 -3.45 2.47
N PHE A 157 5.59 -4.53 1.87
CA PHE A 157 5.13 -4.49 0.47
C PHE A 157 3.76 -3.85 0.40
N GLU A 158 3.75 -2.56 0.06
CA GLU A 158 2.50 -1.82 -0.10
C GLU A 158 1.96 -1.90 -1.52
N GLY A 159 2.85 -1.85 -2.51
CA GLY A 159 2.46 -1.84 -3.92
C GLY A 159 2.44 -3.25 -4.47
N LEU A 160 1.33 -3.66 -5.11
CA LEU A 160 1.23 -4.93 -5.81
C LEU A 160 0.50 -4.72 -7.14
N THR A 161 1.12 -5.15 -8.24
CA THR A 161 0.45 -5.16 -9.55
C THR A 161 0.85 -6.37 -10.36
N ALA A 162 0.11 -6.66 -11.42
CA ALA A 162 0.41 -7.75 -12.34
C ALA A 162 0.54 -7.23 -13.76
N SER A 163 1.23 -8.02 -14.58
CA SER A 163 1.28 -7.75 -16.00
C SER A 163 -0.07 -7.93 -16.68
N PRO A 164 -0.33 -7.18 -17.77
CA PRO A 164 -1.59 -7.31 -18.51
C PRO A 164 -1.88 -8.73 -19.01
N ASP A 165 -0.86 -9.57 -19.18
CA ASP A 165 -1.00 -10.97 -19.58
C ASP A 165 -1.11 -11.95 -18.39
N GLY A 166 -1.09 -11.45 -17.16
CA GLY A 166 -1.26 -12.21 -15.91
C GLY A 166 -0.08 -13.12 -15.57
N LYS A 167 1.08 -12.96 -16.22
CA LYS A 167 2.24 -13.86 -16.05
C LYS A 167 3.33 -13.34 -15.11
N THR A 168 3.27 -12.06 -14.75
CA THR A 168 4.26 -11.44 -13.90
C THR A 168 3.56 -10.68 -12.78
N ILE A 169 4.08 -10.81 -11.56
CA ILE A 169 3.69 -9.97 -10.42
C ILE A 169 4.85 -9.07 -10.03
N TYR A 170 4.52 -7.84 -9.70
CA TYR A 170 5.43 -6.82 -9.24
C TYR A 170 5.04 -6.43 -7.81
N ALA A 171 5.99 -6.45 -6.89
CA ALA A 171 5.78 -5.99 -5.51
C ALA A 171 6.81 -4.93 -5.14
N MET A 172 6.35 -3.80 -4.59
CA MET A 172 7.20 -2.67 -4.25
C MET A 172 7.15 -2.36 -2.76
N MET A 173 8.33 -2.20 -2.17
CA MET A 173 8.45 -1.71 -0.80
C MET A 173 7.87 -0.31 -0.67
N GLN A 174 7.19 -0.02 0.43
CA GLN A 174 6.63 1.30 0.73
C GLN A 174 7.72 2.39 0.74
N SER A 175 8.89 2.08 1.30
CA SER A 175 10.08 2.94 1.34
C SER A 175 11.36 2.11 1.53
N ALA A 176 12.50 2.77 1.80
CA ALA A 176 13.79 2.08 1.98
C ALA A 176 13.83 1.18 3.22
N MET A 177 14.62 0.11 3.11
CA MET A 177 14.87 -0.82 4.21
C MET A 177 15.88 -0.27 5.24
N ASN A 178 15.99 -0.96 6.38
CA ASN A 178 16.85 -0.53 7.51
C ASN A 178 18.32 -0.31 7.12
N GLN A 179 18.87 -1.19 6.29
CA GLN A 179 20.25 -1.11 5.82
C GLN A 179 20.51 -0.03 4.75
N GLU A 180 19.47 0.69 4.31
CA GLU A 180 19.48 1.62 3.17
C GLU A 180 19.08 3.06 3.53
N GLY A 181 19.19 3.42 4.82
CA GLY A 181 18.76 4.71 5.34
C GLY A 181 17.86 4.60 6.56
N GLY A 182 17.22 3.44 6.73
CA GLY A 182 16.32 3.15 7.84
C GLY A 182 15.12 4.09 7.91
N PRO A 183 14.40 4.12 9.05
CA PRO A 183 13.09 4.76 9.12
C PRO A 183 13.13 6.29 9.12
N LYS A 184 14.31 6.90 8.95
CA LYS A 184 14.43 8.37 8.92
C LYS A 184 13.86 8.90 7.61
N LYS A 185 12.75 9.65 7.66
CA LYS A 185 12.06 10.21 6.48
C LYS A 185 13.00 10.83 5.43
N LYS A 186 14.03 11.59 5.83
CA LYS A 186 15.00 12.19 4.89
C LYS A 186 15.94 11.22 4.15
N PHE A 187 16.07 9.97 4.60
CA PHE A 187 16.99 8.96 4.05
C PHE A 187 16.28 7.78 3.40
N ARG A 188 14.96 7.64 3.56
CA ARG A 188 14.25 6.41 3.19
C ARG A 188 13.74 6.33 1.75
N ARG A 189 14.37 7.05 0.82
CA ARG A 189 13.84 7.19 -0.56
C ARG A 189 14.19 6.05 -1.52
N GLN A 190 15.11 5.16 -1.16
CA GLN A 190 15.55 4.08 -2.04
C GLN A 190 14.70 2.83 -1.80
N ALA A 191 13.56 2.73 -2.48
CA ALA A 191 12.70 1.55 -2.43
C ALA A 191 13.19 0.49 -3.43
N ARG A 192 12.74 -0.76 -3.24
CA ARG A 192 13.03 -1.88 -4.14
C ARG A 192 11.74 -2.44 -4.72
N LEU A 193 11.78 -2.78 -6.01
CA LEU A 193 10.72 -3.43 -6.78
C LEU A 193 11.15 -4.86 -7.12
N LEU A 194 10.40 -5.86 -6.65
CA LEU A 194 10.59 -7.25 -6.99
C LEU A 194 9.68 -7.67 -8.14
N VAL A 195 10.20 -8.52 -9.03
CA VAL A 195 9.47 -9.03 -10.19
C VAL A 195 9.46 -10.56 -10.15
N TYR A 196 8.27 -11.14 -10.04
CA TYR A 196 8.07 -12.59 -9.99
C TYR A 196 7.43 -13.09 -11.29
N ASP A 197 8.03 -14.09 -11.92
CA ASP A 197 7.35 -14.89 -12.94
C ASP A 197 6.35 -15.82 -12.25
N ILE A 198 5.07 -15.71 -12.59
CA ILE A 198 3.95 -16.52 -12.07
C ILE A 198 3.28 -17.35 -13.18
N SER A 199 3.89 -17.44 -14.36
CA SER A 199 3.33 -18.15 -15.51
C SER A 199 3.25 -19.68 -15.33
N GLY A 200 4.02 -20.22 -14.38
CA GLY A 200 4.11 -21.63 -14.07
C GLY A 200 3.62 -21.98 -12.66
N GLN A 201 3.75 -23.26 -12.30
CA GLN A 201 3.34 -23.76 -10.98
C GLN A 201 4.28 -23.35 -9.84
N ASN A 202 5.49 -22.89 -10.16
CA ASN A 202 6.51 -22.49 -9.20
C ASN A 202 6.90 -21.04 -9.48
N PRO A 203 6.18 -20.07 -8.91
CA PRO A 203 6.57 -18.68 -9.08
C PRO A 203 7.96 -18.43 -8.52
N ALA A 204 8.73 -17.57 -9.18
CA ALA A 204 10.10 -17.30 -8.81
C ALA A 204 10.48 -15.85 -9.08
N LEU A 205 11.37 -15.31 -8.24
CA LEU A 205 11.97 -14.00 -8.48
C LEU A 205 12.78 -14.06 -9.79
N SER A 206 12.49 -13.13 -10.68
CA SER A 206 13.11 -13.03 -12.00
C SER A 206 14.00 -11.79 -12.11
N HIS A 207 13.56 -10.67 -11.53
CA HIS A 207 14.26 -9.39 -11.57
C HIS A 207 14.02 -8.60 -10.28
N GLU A 208 14.93 -7.67 -9.99
CA GLU A 208 14.81 -6.71 -8.90
C GLU A 208 15.39 -5.37 -9.32
N TYR A 209 14.69 -4.27 -9.00
CA TYR A 209 15.08 -2.93 -9.42
C TYR A 209 15.01 -1.93 -8.28
N VAL A 210 15.88 -0.91 -8.34
CA VAL A 210 15.85 0.23 -7.43
C VAL A 210 14.88 1.28 -7.93
N VAL A 211 14.02 1.79 -7.03
CA VAL A 211 13.12 2.91 -7.29
C VAL A 211 13.42 4.03 -6.32
N THR A 212 13.85 5.18 -6.86
CA THR A 212 14.15 6.37 -6.06
C THR A 212 12.89 7.22 -5.92
N LEU A 213 12.26 7.18 -4.75
CA LEU A 213 11.05 7.94 -4.45
C LEU A 213 11.30 9.46 -4.45
N PRO A 214 10.28 10.27 -4.81
CA PRO A 214 10.34 11.73 -4.72
C PRO A 214 10.61 12.25 -3.31
N LEU A 215 11.15 13.46 -3.24
CA LEU A 215 11.24 14.24 -2.02
C LEU A 215 10.20 15.37 -2.06
N TYR A 216 9.64 15.72 -0.91
CA TYR A 216 8.79 16.88 -0.74
C TYR A 216 9.39 17.83 0.31
N ASP A 217 9.07 19.12 0.18
CA ASP A 217 9.55 20.18 1.07
C ASP A 217 8.49 20.53 2.11
N THR A 218 8.83 20.41 3.39
CA THR A 218 7.94 20.81 4.49
C THR A 218 8.11 22.28 4.88
N GLY A 219 8.96 23.04 4.17
CA GLY A 219 9.41 24.39 4.52
C GLY A 219 10.69 24.41 5.36
N ASP A 220 10.91 23.37 6.18
CA ASP A 220 12.08 23.24 7.06
C ASP A 220 13.09 22.20 6.59
N LYS A 221 12.63 21.20 5.82
CA LYS A 221 13.40 20.01 5.44
C LYS A 221 12.82 19.36 4.19
N LEU A 222 13.69 18.64 3.48
CA LEU A 222 13.29 17.69 2.46
C LEU A 222 13.09 16.31 3.08
N GLU A 223 11.93 15.72 2.83
CA GLU A 223 11.56 14.39 3.30
C GLU A 223 11.20 13.48 2.12
N ALA A 224 11.49 12.19 2.24
CA ALA A 224 11.06 11.22 1.26
C ALA A 224 9.57 10.95 1.39
N THR A 225 8.90 10.88 0.24
CA THR A 225 7.58 10.26 0.11
C THR A 225 7.64 8.77 0.48
N SER A 226 6.47 8.21 0.73
CA SER A 226 6.23 6.76 0.72
C SER A 226 5.37 6.44 -0.50
N GLN A 227 5.53 5.25 -1.08
CA GLN A 227 4.60 4.80 -2.13
C GLN A 227 3.48 3.97 -1.50
N SER A 228 2.25 4.16 -1.95
CA SER A 228 1.07 3.45 -1.45
C SER A 228 0.31 2.62 -2.50
N GLU A 229 0.73 2.66 -3.77
CA GLU A 229 0.19 1.79 -4.82
C GLU A 229 1.10 1.82 -6.07
N ILE A 230 1.11 0.72 -6.82
CA ILE A 230 1.68 0.64 -8.17
C ILE A 230 0.68 0.05 -9.16
N HIS A 231 0.71 0.48 -10.42
CA HIS A 231 -0.13 -0.11 -11.46
C HIS A 231 0.65 -0.25 -12.76
N GLN A 232 0.80 -1.48 -13.27
CA GLN A 232 1.50 -1.68 -14.55
C GLN A 232 0.61 -1.28 -15.73
N LEU A 233 1.16 -0.45 -16.60
CA LEU A 233 0.57 -0.03 -17.87
C LEU A 233 0.87 -1.04 -18.99
N SER A 234 0.03 -1.04 -20.03
CA SER A 234 0.17 -1.95 -21.17
C SER A 234 1.46 -1.78 -21.99
N ASN A 235 2.11 -0.63 -21.85
CA ASN A 235 3.41 -0.34 -22.48
C ASN A 235 4.61 -0.77 -21.62
N GLY A 236 4.39 -1.40 -20.46
CA GLY A 236 5.43 -1.85 -19.53
C GLY A 236 5.90 -0.80 -18.52
N HIS A 237 5.42 0.44 -18.62
CA HIS A 237 5.65 1.45 -17.59
C HIS A 237 4.73 1.22 -16.38
N PHE A 238 4.93 1.98 -15.32
CA PHE A 238 4.15 1.88 -14.10
C PHE A 238 3.60 3.25 -13.71
N LEU A 239 2.38 3.27 -13.17
CA LEU A 239 1.93 4.33 -12.30
C LEU A 239 2.38 4.01 -10.87
N VAL A 240 2.77 5.03 -10.11
CA VAL A 240 3.16 4.90 -8.70
C VAL A 240 2.44 5.99 -7.92
N LEU A 241 1.63 5.62 -6.92
CA LEU A 241 0.99 6.56 -6.02
C LEU A 241 1.96 6.89 -4.89
N ALA A 242 2.61 8.05 -4.95
CA ALA A 242 3.55 8.51 -3.95
C ALA A 242 2.96 9.68 -3.16
N ARG A 243 3.15 9.66 -1.84
CA ARG A 243 2.58 10.66 -0.93
C ARG A 243 3.50 11.02 0.23
N ASP A 244 3.23 12.18 0.83
CA ASP A 244 3.63 12.48 2.19
C ASP A 244 2.80 11.66 3.21
N SER A 245 3.23 11.70 4.47
CA SER A 245 2.56 10.96 5.56
C SER A 245 2.33 11.86 6.77
N GLY A 246 1.12 11.80 7.31
CA GLY A 246 0.61 12.64 8.39
C GLY A 246 0.00 13.97 7.91
N PHE A 247 -0.50 14.02 6.67
CA PHE A 247 -1.10 15.23 6.07
C PHE A 247 -2.47 14.96 5.46
N GLY A 248 -3.53 15.56 6.01
CA GLY A 248 -4.88 15.47 5.47
C GLY A 248 -5.96 15.39 6.55
N ARG A 249 -7.16 14.98 6.15
CA ARG A 249 -8.27 14.81 7.08
C ARG A 249 -7.93 13.77 8.15
N GLY A 250 -8.20 14.12 9.41
CA GLY A 250 -7.89 13.29 10.57
C GLY A 250 -6.51 13.49 11.18
N GLU A 251 -5.62 14.25 10.53
CA GLU A 251 -4.26 14.52 11.00
C GLU A 251 -4.08 15.93 11.57
N GLU A 252 -2.97 16.19 12.27
CA GLU A 252 -2.68 17.53 12.81
C GLU A 252 -2.41 18.53 11.68
N GLU A 253 -1.60 18.13 10.69
CA GLU A 253 -1.35 18.89 9.48
C GLU A 253 -2.37 18.52 8.41
N THR A 254 -3.09 19.51 7.86
CA THR A 254 -4.17 19.23 6.90
C THR A 254 -3.75 19.36 5.45
N GLU A 255 -2.66 20.08 5.18
CA GLU A 255 -2.24 20.42 3.81
C GLU A 255 -1.17 19.46 3.32
N SER A 256 -1.55 18.48 2.50
CA SER A 256 -0.59 17.62 1.81
C SER A 256 0.26 18.45 0.86
N LYS A 257 1.57 18.24 0.92
CA LYS A 257 2.60 18.85 0.09
C LYS A 257 2.97 17.96 -1.10
N TYR A 258 2.66 16.66 -1.02
CA TYR A 258 2.89 15.73 -2.11
C TYR A 258 1.87 14.58 -2.05
N ARG A 259 0.95 14.53 -3.00
CA ARG A 259 0.07 13.38 -3.25
C ARG A 259 -0.11 13.22 -4.75
N HIS A 260 0.68 12.34 -5.34
CA HIS A 260 0.80 12.23 -6.80
C HIS A 260 0.66 10.79 -7.28
N VAL A 261 0.10 10.65 -8.46
CA VAL A 261 0.33 9.47 -9.30
C VAL A 261 1.41 9.84 -10.30
N ASP A 262 2.58 9.25 -10.11
CA ASP A 262 3.76 9.47 -10.93
C ASP A 262 3.94 8.33 -11.94
N ILE A 263 4.80 8.52 -12.92
CA ILE A 263 5.15 7.48 -13.92
C ILE A 263 6.57 7.00 -13.69
N MET A 264 6.76 5.68 -13.75
CA MET A 264 8.05 5.01 -13.63
C MET A 264 8.32 4.06 -14.81
N SER A 265 9.58 3.96 -15.23
CA SER A 265 10.09 2.93 -16.16
C SER A 265 11.37 2.27 -15.62
N ILE A 266 11.43 0.95 -15.78
CA ILE A 266 12.58 0.11 -15.39
C ILE A 266 13.51 -0.24 -16.57
N ASP A 267 13.23 0.25 -17.79
CA ASP A 267 13.93 -0.18 -19.03
C ASP A 267 15.45 0.02 -18.99
N ARG A 268 15.90 0.99 -18.20
CA ARG A 268 17.32 1.34 -18.04
C ARG A 268 17.85 1.08 -16.63
N ALA A 269 17.00 0.55 -15.75
CA ALA A 269 17.39 0.26 -14.37
C ALA A 269 18.34 -0.94 -14.34
N THR A 270 19.28 -0.94 -13.41
CA THR A 270 20.14 -2.09 -13.15
C THR A 270 19.30 -3.18 -12.48
N ASP A 271 19.26 -4.36 -13.09
CA ASP A 271 18.73 -5.56 -12.45
C ASP A 271 19.73 -6.08 -11.41
N ILE A 272 19.28 -6.21 -10.17
CA ILE A 272 20.11 -6.60 -9.02
C ILE A 272 19.73 -7.96 -8.42
N ALA A 273 18.75 -8.67 -9.01
CA ALA A 273 18.25 -9.93 -8.47
C ALA A 273 19.34 -11.00 -8.33
N GLY A 274 19.28 -11.75 -7.22
CA GLY A 274 20.21 -12.85 -6.92
C GLY A 274 21.63 -12.40 -6.58
N GLY A 275 21.87 -11.09 -6.46
CA GLY A 275 23.19 -10.50 -6.19
C GLY A 275 23.58 -10.44 -4.70
N GLU A 276 24.65 -9.70 -4.41
CA GLU A 276 25.07 -9.42 -3.03
C GLU A 276 24.04 -8.57 -2.27
N HIS A 277 23.22 -7.79 -2.98
CA HIS A 277 22.18 -6.93 -2.41
C HIS A 277 21.01 -7.71 -1.77
N ASP A 278 20.88 -9.00 -2.10
CA ASP A 278 19.77 -9.88 -1.66
C ASP A 278 20.12 -10.68 -0.40
N ARG A 279 21.39 -10.70 -0.02
CA ARG A 279 21.86 -11.40 1.17
C ARG A 279 21.36 -10.69 2.42
N VAL A 280 21.41 -11.39 3.56
CA VAL A 280 21.16 -10.76 4.86
C VAL A 280 22.07 -9.53 5.02
N ASN A 281 21.47 -8.37 5.31
CA ASN A 281 22.13 -7.05 5.36
C ASN A 281 22.71 -6.53 4.03
N GLY A 282 22.43 -7.19 2.91
CA GLY A 282 22.74 -6.68 1.58
C GLY A 282 22.01 -5.35 1.36
N SER A 283 22.71 -4.37 0.82
CA SER A 283 22.21 -3.00 0.71
C SER A 283 22.49 -2.42 -0.67
N ILE A 284 21.55 -1.63 -1.19
CA ILE A 284 21.72 -0.83 -2.41
C ILE A 284 22.16 0.62 -2.13
N ALA A 285 22.20 1.04 -0.87
CA ALA A 285 22.46 2.42 -0.48
C ALA A 285 23.23 2.54 0.83
N SER A 286 23.86 3.68 1.08
CA SER A 286 24.43 3.99 2.39
C SER A 286 23.37 4.07 3.50
N ASP A 287 23.81 4.09 4.76
CA ASP A 287 22.98 4.37 5.94
C ASP A 287 22.31 5.77 5.96
N LYS A 288 22.60 6.60 4.94
CA LYS A 288 21.99 7.90 4.68
C LYS A 288 21.15 7.94 3.40
N GLY A 289 20.82 6.79 2.82
CA GLY A 289 19.96 6.71 1.63
C GLY A 289 20.60 7.18 0.33
N ILE A 290 21.93 7.32 0.30
CA ILE A 290 22.68 7.62 -0.93
C ILE A 290 22.85 6.30 -1.68
N LEU A 291 22.19 6.18 -2.83
CA LEU A 291 22.27 5.04 -3.75
C LEU A 291 23.73 4.77 -4.15
N ASP A 292 24.11 3.49 -4.24
CA ASP A 292 25.40 3.10 -4.80
C ASP A 292 25.54 3.63 -6.23
N HIS A 293 26.61 4.37 -6.48
CA HIS A 293 26.94 4.96 -7.78
C HIS A 293 27.07 3.97 -8.94
N ASN A 294 27.22 2.67 -8.67
CA ASN A 294 27.25 1.64 -9.71
C ASN A 294 25.85 1.20 -10.17
N LEU A 295 24.80 1.59 -9.44
CA LEU A 295 23.42 1.21 -9.73
C LEU A 295 22.70 2.35 -10.46
N THR A 296 21.95 1.97 -11.50
CA THR A 296 21.01 2.86 -12.16
C THR A 296 19.61 2.56 -11.64
N ASN A 297 18.96 3.55 -11.03
CA ASN A 297 17.58 3.41 -10.57
C ASN A 297 16.58 3.51 -11.74
N ALA A 298 15.34 3.09 -11.49
CA ALA A 298 14.22 3.33 -12.37
C ALA A 298 14.08 4.82 -12.71
N THR A 299 13.74 5.10 -13.97
CA THR A 299 13.40 6.47 -14.39
C THR A 299 12.03 6.81 -13.82
N TYR A 300 11.91 7.98 -13.20
CA TYR A 300 10.72 8.38 -12.46
C TYR A 300 10.37 9.83 -12.80
N CYS A 301 9.11 10.13 -13.09
CA CYS A 301 8.65 11.47 -13.42
C CYS A 301 7.27 11.77 -12.83
N PRO A 302 7.05 12.99 -12.28
CA PRO A 302 5.72 13.41 -11.85
C PRO A 302 4.72 13.43 -13.00
N PHE A 303 3.47 13.05 -12.73
CA PHE A 303 2.43 12.98 -13.77
C PHE A 303 1.10 13.63 -13.37
N LEU A 304 0.45 13.15 -12.32
CA LEU A 304 -0.84 13.64 -11.84
C LEU A 304 -0.71 14.07 -10.38
N ASP A 305 -1.08 15.30 -10.07
CA ASP A 305 -1.12 15.85 -8.72
C ASP A 305 -2.57 15.92 -8.23
N PHE A 306 -2.85 15.31 -7.07
CA PHE A 306 -4.19 15.32 -6.46
C PHE A 306 -4.53 16.68 -5.84
N ASN A 307 -3.51 17.48 -5.52
CA ASN A 307 -3.63 18.68 -4.70
C ASN A 307 -3.88 19.94 -5.54
N ILE A 308 -4.28 19.80 -6.82
CA ILE A 308 -4.59 20.94 -7.69
C ILE A 308 -5.90 21.60 -7.23
N GLU A 309 -5.77 22.65 -6.42
CA GLU A 309 -6.87 23.42 -5.84
C GLU A 309 -7.96 23.83 -6.82
N SER A 310 -7.60 24.24 -8.05
CA SER A 310 -8.61 24.63 -9.05
C SER A 310 -9.50 23.47 -9.48
N GLU A 311 -8.96 22.25 -9.55
CA GLU A 311 -9.69 21.05 -9.94
C GLU A 311 -10.51 20.52 -8.77
N LEU A 312 -9.96 20.54 -7.55
CA LEU A 312 -10.67 20.11 -6.33
C LEU A 312 -11.93 20.95 -6.07
N ARG A 313 -11.84 22.27 -6.27
CA ARG A 313 -12.96 23.19 -6.05
C ARG A 313 -14.14 22.96 -6.97
N GLU A 314 -13.96 22.34 -8.14
CA GLU A 314 -15.07 21.94 -9.01
C GLU A 314 -15.99 20.89 -8.35
N PHE A 315 -15.50 20.21 -7.31
CA PHE A 315 -16.23 19.20 -6.54
C PHE A 315 -16.46 19.61 -5.08
N GLY A 316 -16.11 20.86 -4.72
CA GLY A 316 -16.14 21.35 -3.35
C GLY A 316 -15.05 20.77 -2.43
N LEU A 317 -14.15 19.95 -2.97
CA LEU A 317 -13.03 19.38 -2.23
C LEU A 317 -11.92 20.42 -2.03
N HIS A 318 -11.05 20.19 -1.06
CA HIS A 318 -9.88 21.04 -0.81
C HIS A 318 -8.72 20.27 -0.18
N ASN A 319 -7.51 20.84 -0.33
CA ASN A 319 -6.30 20.37 0.35
C ASN A 319 -5.86 21.41 1.39
N GLY A 320 -5.76 20.99 2.65
CA GLY A 320 -5.49 21.89 3.76
C GLY A 320 -6.69 22.69 4.24
N GLY A 321 -6.52 23.37 5.37
CA GLY A 321 -7.58 24.19 5.98
C GLY A 321 -8.40 23.44 7.03
N GLN A 322 -9.73 23.57 6.97
CA GLN A 322 -10.65 23.07 7.99
C GLN A 322 -10.72 21.53 7.97
N GLN A 323 -10.88 20.94 9.17
CA GLN A 323 -11.16 19.51 9.33
C GLN A 323 -12.66 19.24 9.08
N ASP A 324 -13.04 19.17 7.82
CA ASP A 324 -14.41 18.87 7.39
C ASP A 324 -14.44 17.70 6.39
N ASP A 325 -15.65 17.31 5.96
CA ASP A 325 -15.86 16.12 5.12
C ASP A 325 -15.35 16.28 3.68
N LEU A 326 -14.99 17.49 3.27
CA LEU A 326 -14.52 17.84 1.94
C LEU A 326 -12.98 17.98 1.87
N LEU A 327 -12.31 17.96 3.03
CA LEU A 327 -10.86 17.85 3.11
C LEU A 327 -10.42 16.47 2.60
N LEU A 328 -9.42 16.44 1.73
CA LEU A 328 -8.84 15.18 1.26
C LEU A 328 -8.26 14.36 2.42
N ASN A 329 -8.59 13.07 2.47
CA ASN A 329 -8.03 12.13 3.45
C ASN A 329 -6.51 12.01 3.32
N GLU A 330 -5.83 11.66 4.42
CA GLU A 330 -4.38 11.49 4.42
C GLU A 330 -3.90 10.38 3.47
N LYS A 331 -4.48 9.19 3.60
CA LYS A 331 -4.01 7.96 2.94
C LYS A 331 -4.80 7.67 1.67
N TRP A 332 -4.09 7.38 0.58
CA TRP A 332 -4.64 6.99 -0.72
C TRP A 332 -3.84 5.82 -1.26
N GLU A 333 -4.51 4.72 -1.61
CA GLU A 333 -3.86 3.39 -1.72
C GLU A 333 -4.42 2.53 -2.83
N SER A 334 -4.93 3.16 -3.89
CA SER A 334 -5.45 2.39 -5.01
C SER A 334 -5.38 3.15 -6.31
N LEU A 335 -5.16 2.38 -7.37
CA LEU A 335 -5.14 2.83 -8.76
C LEU A 335 -5.81 1.78 -9.64
N SER A 336 -6.88 2.19 -10.32
CA SER A 336 -7.55 1.34 -11.31
C SER A 336 -7.83 2.13 -12.59
N LEU A 337 -7.43 1.57 -13.73
CA LEU A 337 -7.63 2.16 -15.05
C LEU A 337 -8.80 1.52 -15.77
N VAL A 338 -9.71 2.37 -16.26
CA VAL A 338 -10.82 1.97 -17.13
C VAL A 338 -10.63 2.65 -18.48
N PRO A 339 -10.46 1.90 -19.58
CA PRO A 339 -10.31 2.50 -20.91
C PRO A 339 -11.59 3.24 -21.32
N ILE A 340 -11.41 4.34 -22.04
CA ILE A 340 -12.49 5.07 -22.69
C ILE A 340 -12.47 4.67 -24.16
N ASP A 341 -13.65 4.39 -24.75
CA ASP A 341 -13.79 4.03 -26.18
C ASP A 341 -13.34 5.14 -27.16
N GLN A 342 -12.89 6.28 -26.63
CA GLN A 342 -12.46 7.46 -27.38
C GLN A 342 -10.94 7.66 -27.23
N VAL A 343 -10.38 8.31 -28.24
CA VAL A 343 -9.01 8.80 -28.21
C VAL A 343 -9.01 10.31 -28.02
N ASP A 344 -7.93 10.85 -27.45
CA ASP A 344 -7.76 12.29 -27.32
C ASP A 344 -7.61 12.99 -28.68
N SER A 345 -7.47 14.31 -28.67
CA SER A 345 -7.32 15.11 -29.90
C SER A 345 -6.08 14.77 -30.74
N ASN A 346 -5.12 14.03 -30.18
CA ASN A 346 -3.91 13.56 -30.84
C ASN A 346 -3.99 12.07 -31.25
N GLY A 347 -5.12 11.40 -30.97
CA GLY A 347 -5.31 9.98 -31.27
C GLY A 347 -4.76 9.03 -30.19
N ASN A 348 -4.41 9.53 -29.00
CA ASN A 348 -3.95 8.67 -27.90
C ASN A 348 -5.14 8.05 -27.15
N PRO A 349 -5.04 6.80 -26.69
CA PRO A 349 -6.05 6.22 -25.80
C PRO A 349 -6.25 7.07 -24.55
N GLU A 350 -7.51 7.19 -24.13
CA GLU A 350 -7.87 7.84 -22.87
C GLU A 350 -8.36 6.81 -21.85
N TYR A 351 -8.19 7.14 -20.58
CA TYR A 351 -8.59 6.30 -19.45
C TYR A 351 -9.27 7.14 -18.38
N PHE A 352 -10.21 6.52 -17.66
CA PHE A 352 -10.54 6.96 -16.32
C PHE A 352 -9.59 6.26 -15.34
N LEU A 353 -8.86 7.04 -14.56
CA LEU A 353 -8.08 6.56 -13.42
C LEU A 353 -8.91 6.79 -12.16
N PHE A 354 -9.23 5.71 -11.47
CA PHE A 354 -9.87 5.72 -10.16
C PHE A 354 -8.83 5.58 -9.06
N SER A 355 -8.99 6.35 -8.00
CA SER A 355 -8.24 6.19 -6.76
C SER A 355 -9.17 6.36 -5.56
N PHE A 356 -8.97 5.53 -4.56
CA PHE A 356 -9.72 5.47 -3.31
C PHE A 356 -8.79 5.78 -2.14
N SER A 357 -9.30 6.50 -1.16
CA SER A 357 -8.61 6.73 0.11
C SER A 357 -8.75 5.53 1.05
N ASP A 358 -7.70 5.29 1.84
CA ASP A 358 -7.79 4.49 3.07
C ASP A 358 -8.21 5.43 4.20
N ASN A 359 -9.14 4.97 5.03
CA ASN A 359 -9.66 5.72 6.16
C ASN A 359 -9.14 5.20 7.51
N ASP A 360 -8.19 4.27 7.52
CA ASP A 360 -7.61 3.60 8.70
C ASP A 360 -8.68 2.98 9.62
N PHE A 361 -9.85 2.62 9.08
CA PHE A 361 -11.03 2.21 9.85
C PHE A 361 -11.44 3.23 10.95
N LYS A 362 -11.14 4.52 10.77
CA LYS A 362 -11.50 5.60 11.71
C LYS A 362 -13.01 5.87 11.64
N THR A 363 -13.77 5.19 12.48
CA THR A 363 -15.23 5.34 12.62
C THR A 363 -15.68 5.28 14.08
N GLN A 364 -16.78 5.96 14.39
CA GLN A 364 -17.46 5.95 15.69
C GLN A 364 -18.55 4.87 15.79
N ASP A 365 -18.83 4.15 14.69
CA ASP A 365 -19.79 3.04 14.66
C ASP A 365 -19.23 1.78 13.99
N GLY A 366 -18.01 1.42 14.38
CA GLY A 366 -17.30 0.27 13.82
C GLY A 366 -17.64 -1.05 14.51
N PHE A 367 -17.49 -2.15 13.76
CA PHE A 367 -17.66 -3.50 14.27
C PHE A 367 -16.51 -4.42 13.88
N GLN A 368 -16.10 -5.27 14.81
CA GLN A 368 -15.10 -6.32 14.66
C GLN A 368 -15.70 -7.68 15.04
N ASN A 369 -14.97 -8.76 14.76
CA ASN A 369 -15.36 -10.13 15.10
C ASN A 369 -16.78 -10.49 14.59
N PHE A 370 -17.00 -10.39 13.28
CA PHE A 370 -18.28 -10.71 12.64
C PHE A 370 -19.48 -9.93 13.24
N GLY A 371 -19.27 -8.67 13.59
CA GLY A 371 -20.32 -7.81 14.16
C GLY A 371 -20.49 -7.93 15.68
N GLN A 372 -19.71 -8.78 16.36
CA GLN A 372 -19.91 -9.04 17.79
C GLN A 372 -19.26 -7.98 18.69
N PHE A 373 -18.18 -7.35 18.23
CA PHE A 373 -17.43 -6.37 19.02
C PHE A 373 -17.58 -4.99 18.41
N ARG A 374 -18.30 -4.08 19.07
CA ARG A 374 -18.39 -2.69 18.66
C ARG A 374 -17.14 -1.94 19.09
N PHE A 375 -16.58 -1.13 18.20
CA PHE A 375 -15.51 -0.19 18.53
C PHE A 375 -15.86 1.22 18.06
N SER A 376 -15.21 2.18 18.69
CA SER A 376 -15.30 3.60 18.36
C SER A 376 -13.87 4.11 18.32
N ASP A 377 -13.48 4.74 17.22
CA ASP A 377 -12.14 5.27 17.09
C ASP A 377 -11.87 6.36 18.13
N LYS A 378 -10.66 6.35 18.70
CA LYS A 378 -10.30 7.19 19.85
C LYS A 378 -10.14 8.67 19.50
N THR A 379 -9.93 8.99 18.23
CA THR A 379 -9.79 10.38 17.79
C THR A 379 -11.15 11.10 17.75
N GLY A 380 -12.26 10.35 17.70
CA GLY A 380 -13.60 10.88 17.54
C GLY A 380 -14.01 11.12 16.09
N TYR A 381 -13.14 10.86 15.11
CA TYR A 381 -13.46 11.03 13.70
C TYR A 381 -14.33 9.91 13.13
N ASN A 382 -15.12 10.27 12.13
CA ASN A 382 -15.64 9.38 11.09
C ASN A 382 -14.99 9.83 9.78
N ILE A 383 -14.05 9.04 9.27
CA ILE A 383 -13.39 9.32 8.00
C ILE A 383 -14.05 8.47 6.91
N ASP A 384 -14.74 9.14 6.01
CA ASP A 384 -15.38 8.53 4.86
C ASP A 384 -14.33 8.07 3.85
N THR A 385 -14.60 6.98 3.12
CA THR A 385 -13.81 6.65 1.93
C THR A 385 -14.14 7.64 0.83
N GLN A 386 -13.12 8.32 0.32
CA GLN A 386 -13.20 9.25 -0.80
C GLN A 386 -12.73 8.55 -2.07
N ILE A 387 -13.34 8.92 -3.19
CA ILE A 387 -13.02 8.40 -4.52
C ILE A 387 -12.78 9.57 -5.46
N LEU A 388 -11.62 9.59 -6.09
CA LEU A 388 -11.29 10.53 -7.16
C LEU A 388 -11.23 9.80 -8.49
N VAL A 389 -11.74 10.44 -9.54
CA VAL A 389 -11.68 9.96 -10.91
C VAL A 389 -11.07 11.02 -11.80
N PHE A 390 -9.99 10.63 -12.45
CA PHE A 390 -9.23 11.46 -13.38
C PHE A 390 -9.45 10.94 -14.79
N ARG A 391 -9.61 11.85 -15.77
CA ARG A 391 -9.52 11.50 -17.19
C ARG A 391 -8.11 11.79 -17.63
N ILE A 392 -7.41 10.75 -18.05
CA ILE A 392 -6.00 10.84 -18.42
C ILE A 392 -5.79 10.37 -19.87
N SER A 393 -4.88 11.02 -20.57
CA SER A 393 -4.26 10.53 -21.80
C SER A 393 -2.74 10.61 -21.65
N TYR A 394 -2.01 9.84 -22.44
CA TYR A 394 -0.54 9.92 -22.45
C TYR A 394 -0.10 11.26 -23.07
N GLY A 395 -0.11 12.33 -22.26
CA GLY A 395 0.23 13.71 -22.66
C GLY A 395 -0.70 14.79 -22.08
N GLN A 396 -1.86 14.44 -21.51
CA GLN A 396 -2.80 15.38 -20.88
C GLN A 396 -3.53 14.74 -19.68
N VAL A 397 -3.81 15.53 -18.64
CA VAL A 397 -4.49 15.10 -17.41
C VAL A 397 -5.54 16.14 -17.02
N ARG A 398 -6.77 15.69 -16.69
CA ARG A 398 -7.84 16.52 -16.10
C ARG A 398 -8.62 15.72 -15.06
N VAL A 399 -8.99 16.33 -13.93
CA VAL A 399 -9.92 15.71 -12.97
C VAL A 399 -11.31 15.76 -13.59
N VAL A 400 -12.09 14.70 -13.45
CA VAL A 400 -13.44 14.65 -14.05
C VAL A 400 -14.54 14.34 -13.05
N ARG A 401 -14.22 13.71 -11.91
CA ARG A 401 -15.17 13.46 -10.81
C ARG A 401 -14.45 13.36 -9.45
N GLY A 402 -15.10 13.81 -8.38
CA GLY A 402 -14.76 13.50 -6.99
C GLY A 402 -16.01 13.11 -6.19
N HIS A 403 -15.86 12.20 -5.21
CA HIS A 403 -16.97 11.70 -4.38
C HIS A 403 -16.52 11.27 -2.96
N SER A 404 -17.40 11.39 -1.96
CA SER A 404 -17.28 10.88 -0.59
C SER A 404 -18.57 10.13 -0.24
N GLU A 405 -18.49 8.88 0.23
CA GLU A 405 -19.65 8.11 0.74
C GLU A 405 -19.55 7.93 2.27
N LEU A 406 -20.69 8.13 2.96
CA LEU A 406 -20.91 7.94 4.40
C LEU A 406 -21.11 6.46 4.78
#